data_AF-A0A6A4R775-F1
#
_entry.id   AF-A0A6A4R775-F1
#
_cell.length_a   1.000
_cell.length_b   1.000
_cell.length_c   1.000
_cell.angle_alpha   90.00
_cell.angle_beta   90.00
_cell.angle_gamma   90.00
#
_symmetry.space_group_name_H-M   'P 1'
#
loop_
_entity.id
_entity.type
_entity.pdbx_description
1 polymer ?
#
loop_
_entity_poly.entity_id
_entity_poly.type
_entity_poly.pdbx_seq_one_letter_code
_entity_poly.pdbx_strand_id
1 'polypeptide(L)' 'MNREKMSRWSEEVIKLGIEVMTTLIEIVGINTSNLTQKIENGMQVVAINCYPSCTQCDLALGLPPHSDYSCLTILL' A
#
# COMPACT_ATOMS: atom_id res chain seq x y z
N MET A 1 6.86 -7.17 -15.50
CA MET A 1 5.71 -6.25 -15.49
C MET A 1 5.94 -5.18 -16.55
N ASN A 2 4.99 -4.84 -17.42
CA ASN A 2 5.11 -3.73 -18.36
C ASN A 2 4.32 -2.49 -17.85
N ARG A 3 4.51 -1.32 -18.48
CA ARG A 3 3.89 -0.06 -18.04
C ARG A 3 2.37 -0.15 -17.94
N GLU A 4 1.71 -0.75 -18.93
CA GLU A 4 0.25 -0.87 -18.97
C GLU A 4 -0.29 -1.74 -17.83
N LYS A 5 0.32 -2.91 -17.60
CA LYS A 5 -0.07 -3.78 -16.48
C LYS A 5 0.18 -3.11 -15.13
N MET A 6 1.28 -2.36 -15.00
CA MET A 6 1.56 -1.61 -13.78
C MET A 6 0.53 -0.49 -13.55
N SER A 7 0.17 0.29 -14.59
CA SER A 7 -0.87 1.33 -14.47
C SER A 7 -2.18 0.75 -13.99
N ARG A 8 -2.64 -0.32 -14.66
CA ARG A 8 -3.90 -0.97 -14.30
C ARG A 8 -3.86 -1.53 -12.88
N TRP A 9 -2.76 -2.18 -12.49
CA TRP A 9 -2.60 -2.65 -11.11
C TRP A 9 -2.63 -1.49 -10.11
N SER A 10 -1.93 -0.39 -10.39
CA SER A 10 -1.90 0.81 -9.54
C SER A 10 -3.30 1.38 -9.34
N GLU A 11 -4.07 1.51 -10.41
CA GLU A 11 -5.45 2.02 -10.41
C GLU A 11 -6.39 1.15 -9.58
N GLU A 12 -6.33 -0.18 -9.75
CA GLU A 12 -7.18 -1.10 -8.97
C GLU A 12 -6.77 -1.13 -7.49
N VAL A 13 -5.47 -0.99 -7.18
CA VAL A 13 -4.99 -0.93 -5.79
C VAL A 13 -5.40 0.38 -5.11
N ILE A 14 -5.44 1.52 -5.81
CA ILE A 14 -5.99 2.77 -5.26
C ILE A 14 -7.46 2.59 -4.90
N LYS A 15 -8.27 2.03 -5.82
CA LYS A 15 -9.71 1.83 -5.58
C LYS A 15 -9.94 0.95 -4.34
N LEU A 16 -9.21 -0.16 -4.25
CA LEU A 16 -9.25 -1.05 -3.08
C LEU A 16 -8.83 -0.32 -1.80
N GLY A 17 -7.76 0.48 -1.85
CA GLY A 17 -7.28 1.25 -0.71
C GLY A 17 -8.32 2.26 -0.21
N ILE A 18 -9.00 2.97 -1.11
CA ILE A 18 -10.08 3.91 -0.77
C ILE A 18 -11.24 3.18 -0.09
N GLU A 19 -11.67 2.04 -0.64
CA GLU A 19 -12.76 1.25 -0.09
C GLU A 19 -12.44 0.77 1.33
N VAL A 20 -11.27 0.13 1.51
CA VAL A 20 -10.80 -0.37 2.82
C VAL A 20 -10.72 0.76 3.84
N MET A 21 -10.10 1.89 3.48
CA MET A 21 -9.95 3.04 4.37
C MET A 21 -11.31 3.63 4.77
N THR A 22 -12.22 3.79 3.82
CA THR A 22 -13.57 4.33 4.07
C THR A 22 -14.33 3.40 5.03
N THR A 23 -14.31 2.10 4.79
CA THR A 23 -14.95 1.12 5.68
C THR A 23 -14.36 1.14 7.09
N LEU A 24 -13.03 1.24 7.24
CA LEU A 24 -12.41 1.34 8.56
C LEU A 24 -12.83 2.59 9.31
N ILE A 25 -12.92 3.74 8.63
CA ILE A 25 -13.35 5.01 9.22
C ILE A 25 -14.80 4.94 9.71
N GLU A 26 -15.67 4.32 8.91
CA GLU A 26 -17.08 4.07 9.27
C GLU A 26 -17.19 3.17 10.50
N ILE A 27 -16.43 2.07 10.54
CA ILE A 27 -16.42 1.12 11.67
C ILE A 27 -16.00 1.82 12.97
N VAL A 28 -15.03 2.73 12.92
CA VAL A 28 -14.55 3.49 14.08
C VAL A 28 -15.52 4.63 14.47
N GLY A 29 -16.54 4.91 13.66
CA GLY A 29 -17.55 5.94 13.92
C GLY A 29 -17.06 7.37 13.64
N ILE A 30 -16.04 7.52 12.79
CA ILE A 30 -15.54 8.84 12.37
C ILE A 30 -16.39 9.34 11.20
N ASN A 31 -16.74 10.63 11.21
CA ASN A 31 -17.48 11.24 10.11
C ASN A 31 -16.65 11.23 8.81
N THR A 32 -17.16 10.53 7.80
CA THR A 32 -16.48 10.28 6.52
C THR A 32 -16.40 11.50 5.61
N SER A 33 -17.30 12.49 5.74
CA SER A 33 -17.44 13.56 4.74
C SER A 33 -16.17 14.38 4.48
N ASN A 34 -15.37 14.64 5.53
CA ASN A 34 -14.10 15.36 5.41
C ASN A 34 -12.88 14.45 5.20
N LEU A 35 -12.99 13.16 5.50
CA LEU A 35 -11.89 12.21 5.42
C LEU A 35 -11.81 11.54 4.05
N THR A 36 -12.95 11.22 3.43
CA THR A 36 -13.00 10.59 2.11
C THR A 36 -12.28 11.47 1.07
N GLN A 37 -12.53 12.79 1.07
CA GLN A 37 -11.83 13.72 0.18
C GLN A 37 -10.31 13.75 0.42
N LYS A 38 -9.85 13.57 1.67
CA LYS A 38 -8.40 13.50 1.98
C LYS A 38 -7.77 12.20 1.51
N ILE A 39 -8.51 11.09 1.55
CA ILE A 39 -8.06 9.78 1.06
C ILE A 39 -7.99 9.80 -0.47
N GLU A 40 -9.02 10.34 -1.14
CA GLU A 40 -9.08 10.46 -2.60
C GLU A 40 -7.96 11.36 -3.15
N ASN A 41 -7.62 12.44 -2.45
CA ASN A 41 -6.52 13.34 -2.80
C ASN A 41 -5.16 12.88 -2.25
N GLY A 42 -5.07 11.67 -1.69
CA GLY A 42 -3.86 11.10 -1.13
C GLY A 42 -2.79 10.78 -2.17
N MET A 43 -1.61 10.37 -1.69
CA MET A 43 -0.51 9.93 -2.55
C MET A 43 -0.38 8.41 -2.50
N GLN A 44 -0.31 7.77 -3.67
CA GLN A 44 0.10 6.37 -3.81
C GLN A 44 1.59 6.29 -4.11
N VAL A 45 2.31 5.42 -3.39
CA VAL A 45 3.70 5.05 -3.69
C VAL A 45 3.74 3.54 -3.90
N VAL A 46 4.40 3.11 -4.98
CA VAL A 46 4.59 1.70 -5.31
C VAL A 46 6.05 1.35 -5.12
N ALA A 47 6.34 0.44 -4.19
CA ALA A 47 7.68 -0.12 -3.99
C ALA A 47 7.72 -1.54 -4.57
N ILE A 48 8.72 -1.82 -5.43
CA ILE A 48 8.95 -3.14 -6.00
C ILE A 48 10.20 -3.71 -5.34
N ASN A 49 10.01 -4.68 -4.46
CA ASN A 49 11.11 -5.35 -3.78
C ASN A 49 11.56 -6.58 -4.56
N CYS A 50 12.86 -6.68 -4.84
CA CYS A 50 13.47 -7.84 -5.47
C CYS A 50 14.49 -8.46 -4.50
N TYR A 51 14.19 -9.64 -3.98
CA TYR A 51 15.06 -10.38 -3.07
C TYR A 51 15.76 -11.50 -3.85
N PRO A 52 17.02 -11.33 -4.29
CA PRO A 52 17.75 -12.37 -5.00
C PRO A 52 18.09 -13.55 -4.08
N SER A 53 18.44 -14.70 -4.67
CA SER A 53 18.93 -15.86 -3.93
C SER A 53 20.13 -15.49 -3.07
N CYS A 54 20.12 -15.91 -1.80
CA CYS A 54 21.21 -15.66 -0.88
C CYS A 54 21.95 -16.97 -0.57
N THR A 55 23.29 -16.93 -0.63
CA THR A 55 24.15 -18.07 -0.29
C THR A 55 24.37 -18.22 1.22
N GLN A 56 24.08 -17.17 2.00
CA GLN A 56 24.23 -17.12 3.45
C GLN A 56 22.97 -16.54 4.09
N CYS A 57 21.84 -17.26 3.96
CA CYS A 57 20.53 -16.79 4.42
C CYS A 57 20.52 -16.38 5.90
N ASP A 58 21.28 -17.05 6.76
CA ASP A 58 21.33 -16.76 8.20
C ASP A 58 21.96 -15.38 8.53
N LEU A 59 22.67 -14.77 7.57
CA LEU A 59 23.24 -13.43 7.69
C LEU A 59 22.45 -12.38 6.90
N ALA A 60 21.51 -12.80 6.06
CA ALA A 60 20.75 -11.91 5.20
C ALA A 60 19.55 -11.32 5.94
N LEU A 61 19.43 -9.99 5.93
CA LEU A 61 18.28 -9.30 6.51
C LEU A 61 17.12 -9.13 5.51
N GLY A 62 17.42 -9.10 4.21
CA GLY A 62 16.43 -8.74 3.19
C GLY A 62 15.94 -7.30 3.38
N LEU A 63 14.77 -7.15 4.00
CA LEU A 63 14.23 -5.87 4.46
C LEU A 63 14.21 -5.85 6.00
N PRO A 64 14.99 -4.97 6.65
CA PRO A 64 15.04 -4.92 8.11
C PRO A 64 13.68 -4.66 8.77
N PRO A 65 13.50 -5.05 10.05
CA PRO A 65 12.27 -4.72 10.80
C PRO A 65 11.99 -3.22 10.78
N HIS A 66 10.77 -2.84 10.36
CA HIS A 66 10.33 -1.46 10.29
C HIS A 66 8.79 -1.39 10.37
N SER A 67 8.27 -0.17 10.40
CA SER A 67 6.86 0.13 10.13
C SER A 67 6.81 1.13 8.99
N ASP A 68 5.84 0.97 8.10
CA ASP A 68 5.63 1.91 7.02
C ASP A 68 5.12 3.25 7.56
N TYR A 69 5.53 4.34 6.90
CA TYR A 69 5.04 5.69 7.20
C TYR A 69 3.70 6.00 6.53
N SER A 70 3.22 5.11 5.67
CA SER A 70 1.95 5.27 4.94
C SER A 70 0.75 5.06 5.86
N CYS A 71 -0.42 5.53 5.42
CA CYS A 71 -1.67 5.27 6.13
C CYS A 71 -2.16 3.82 5.96
N LEU A 72 -1.91 3.23 4.80
CA LEU A 72 -2.29 1.86 4.44
C LEU A 72 -1.27 1.32 3.44
N THR A 73 -0.78 0.10 3.66
CA THR A 73 0.05 -0.64 2.71
C THR A 73 -0.71 -1.88 2.24
N ILE A 74 -0.80 -2.06 0.93
CA ILE A 74 -1.32 -3.27 0.29
C ILE A 74 -0.12 -3.99 -0.33
N LEU A 75 0.20 -5.18 0.17
CA LEU A 75 1.34 -6.01 -0.27
C LEU A 75 0.86 -7.20 -1.09
N LEU A 76 1.61 -7.55 -2.14
CA LEU A 76 1.39 -8.71 -3.01
C LEU A 76 2.62 -9.61 -3.03
#